data_AF-A0A349Q1B2-F1
#
_entry.id   AF-A0A349Q1B2-F1
#
_cell.length_a   1.000
_cell.length_b   1.000
_cell.length_c   1.000
_cell.angle_alpha   90.00
_cell.angle_beta   90.00
_cell.angle_gamma   90.00
#
_symmetry.space_group_name_H-M   'P 1'
#
loop_
_entity.id
_entity.type
_entity.pdbx_description
1 polymer ?
#
loop_
_entity_poly.entity_id
_entity_poly.type
_entity_poly.pdbx_seq_one_letter_code
_entity_poly.pdbx_strand_id
1 'polypeptide(L)'
;HSNLNILGDFCYLSVGMVLNADEKSAKGEFSKDDLLSDTYNEKNCRKYLDAKDIERYNVKKIRYLEYNTERVPDKLRRPTFRELYEQPKLMFNRLGNLQVYFDENTKYLHSDSMFSAVLWKDLNGINNKSISASVKRYSRFGRNEMEKLSKEVDLKYLLGILNSKYTSVLLSNLRGGDYHIYPEHLRNMPIPKALKLIQDKIIQLT
;
A
#
# COMPACT_ATOMS: atom_id res chain seq x y z
N HIS A 1 18.73 15.84 3.69
CA HIS A 1 17.31 15.85 4.11
C HIS A 1 17.07 15.45 5.57
N SER A 2 18.06 15.58 6.46
CA SER A 2 18.02 15.03 7.85
C SER A 2 16.92 15.60 8.75
N ASN A 3 16.31 16.74 8.40
CA ASN A 3 15.30 17.42 9.22
C ASN A 3 13.85 17.20 8.73
N LEU A 4 13.64 16.41 7.67
CA LEU A 4 12.29 16.12 7.17
C LEU A 4 11.71 14.87 7.85
N ASN A 5 10.38 14.84 7.94
CA ASN A 5 9.68 13.60 8.19
C ASN A 5 9.75 12.72 6.95
N ILE A 6 9.67 11.42 7.15
CA ILE A 6 9.64 10.42 6.08
C ILE A 6 8.25 9.82 5.97
N LEU A 7 7.93 9.20 4.84
CA LEU A 7 6.62 8.60 4.59
C LEU A 7 6.20 7.63 5.72
N GLY A 8 7.16 6.87 6.26
CA GLY A 8 6.94 5.93 7.37
C GLY A 8 6.46 6.56 8.68
N ASP A 9 6.74 7.85 8.92
CA ASP A 9 6.24 8.53 10.12
C ASP A 9 4.74 8.82 10.03
N PHE A 10 4.22 8.93 8.80
CA PHE A 10 2.81 9.22 8.53
C PHE A 10 2.01 7.96 8.19
N CYS A 11 2.63 6.97 7.55
CA CYS A 11 1.96 5.80 7.02
C CYS A 11 2.55 4.47 7.50
N TYR A 12 1.66 3.50 7.73
CA TYR A 12 1.98 2.09 7.74
C TYR A 12 2.13 1.58 6.31
N LEU A 13 3.28 0.98 5.98
CA LEU A 13 3.51 0.32 4.69
C LEU A 13 3.27 -1.19 4.79
N SER A 14 2.43 -1.72 3.91
CA SER A 14 2.16 -3.16 3.81
C SER A 14 2.45 -3.71 2.42
N VAL A 15 2.94 -4.95 2.37
CA VAL A 15 2.89 -5.79 1.16
C VAL A 15 1.48 -6.37 1.04
N GLY A 16 1.01 -6.62 -0.18
CA GLY A 16 -0.25 -7.33 -0.40
C GLY A 16 -0.19 -8.83 -0.14
N MET A 17 -1.27 -9.53 -0.49
CA MET A 17 -1.45 -10.96 -0.22
C MET A 17 -0.60 -11.80 -1.17
N VAL A 18 -0.10 -12.94 -0.70
CA VAL A 18 0.47 -13.97 -1.58
C VAL A 18 -0.61 -15.01 -1.84
N LEU A 19 -1.15 -15.01 -3.07
CA LEU A 19 -2.35 -15.74 -3.46
C LEU A 19 -2.15 -17.22 -3.79
N ASN A 20 -0.99 -17.79 -3.47
CA ASN A 20 -0.77 -19.22 -3.61
C ASN A 20 -1.29 -19.94 -2.37
N ALA A 21 -1.61 -21.23 -2.49
CA ALA A 21 -1.98 -22.04 -1.35
C ALA A 21 -0.84 -22.14 -0.33
N ASP A 22 -1.18 -22.15 0.96
CA ASP A 22 -0.21 -22.31 2.04
C ASP A 22 0.53 -23.64 1.92
N GLU A 23 1.86 -23.57 1.98
CA GLU A 23 2.74 -24.71 1.71
C GLU A 23 2.63 -25.81 2.77
N LYS A 24 2.05 -25.52 3.95
CA LYS A 24 1.92 -26.46 5.07
C LYS A 24 0.50 -26.97 5.22
N SER A 25 -0.51 -26.10 5.14
CA SER A 25 -1.91 -26.46 5.42
C SER A 25 -2.77 -26.74 4.19
N ALA A 26 -2.36 -26.27 3.00
CA ALA A 26 -3.17 -26.36 1.78
C ALA A 26 -2.32 -26.66 0.53
N LYS A 27 -1.20 -27.38 0.71
CA LYS A 27 -0.14 -27.51 -0.30
C LYS A 27 -0.68 -28.00 -1.65
N GLY A 28 -0.61 -27.13 -2.66
CA GLY A 28 -1.01 -27.45 -4.03
C GLY A 28 -2.52 -27.48 -4.28
N GLU A 29 -3.36 -27.05 -3.33
CA GLU A 29 -4.82 -27.01 -3.51
C GLU A 29 -5.27 -26.01 -4.57
N PHE A 30 -4.53 -24.92 -4.78
CA PHE A 30 -4.82 -23.90 -5.77
C PHE A 30 -3.61 -23.03 -6.11
N SER A 31 -3.67 -22.41 -7.27
CA SER A 31 -2.79 -21.34 -7.74
C SER A 31 -3.51 -19.99 -7.70
N LYS A 32 -2.77 -18.91 -7.94
CA LYS A 32 -3.35 -17.57 -8.08
C LYS A 32 -4.40 -17.49 -9.21
N ASP A 33 -4.17 -18.19 -10.32
CA ASP A 33 -5.07 -18.12 -11.47
C ASP A 33 -6.42 -18.77 -11.17
N ASP A 34 -6.46 -19.78 -10.30
CA ASP A 34 -7.70 -20.42 -9.83
C ASP A 34 -8.57 -19.51 -8.94
N LEU A 35 -8.00 -18.40 -8.44
CA LEU A 35 -8.67 -17.46 -7.52
C LEU A 35 -9.11 -16.17 -8.20
N LEU A 36 -8.72 -15.92 -9.45
CA LEU A 36 -8.97 -14.66 -10.14
C LEU A 36 -9.98 -14.84 -11.27
N SER A 37 -10.85 -13.84 -11.41
CA SER A 37 -11.82 -13.74 -12.50
C SER A 37 -11.78 -12.34 -13.11
N ASP A 38 -11.99 -12.25 -14.42
CA ASP A 38 -12.19 -10.96 -15.09
C ASP A 38 -13.60 -10.40 -14.85
N THR A 39 -14.54 -11.21 -14.37
CA THR A 39 -15.92 -10.80 -14.03
C THR A 39 -16.27 -11.11 -12.59
N TYR A 40 -17.14 -10.28 -12.01
CA TYR A 40 -17.71 -10.52 -10.69
C TYR A 40 -18.58 -11.79 -10.69
N ASN A 41 -18.53 -12.57 -9.61
CA ASN A 41 -19.48 -13.64 -9.30
C ASN A 41 -19.56 -13.86 -7.78
N GLU A 42 -20.36 -14.84 -7.34
CA GLU A 42 -20.57 -15.13 -5.91
C GLU A 42 -19.28 -15.42 -5.14
N LYS A 43 -18.33 -16.13 -5.75
CA LYS A 43 -17.02 -16.43 -5.15
C LYS A 43 -16.05 -15.26 -5.36
N ASN A 44 -15.86 -14.83 -6.61
CA ASN A 44 -15.02 -13.70 -7.01
C ASN A 44 -15.72 -12.37 -6.76
N CYS A 45 -15.87 -12.03 -5.48
CA CYS A 45 -16.72 -10.94 -5.03
C CYS A 45 -15.95 -9.66 -4.65
N ARG A 46 -14.61 -9.69 -4.62
CA ARG A 46 -13.78 -8.53 -4.22
C ARG A 46 -12.93 -8.01 -5.37
N LYS A 47 -13.00 -6.70 -5.64
CA LYS A 47 -12.12 -6.05 -6.61
C LYS A 47 -10.65 -6.19 -6.20
N TYR A 48 -9.80 -6.46 -7.18
CA TYR A 48 -8.41 -6.85 -6.99
C TYR A 48 -7.48 -6.23 -8.04
N LEU A 49 -6.26 -5.88 -7.61
CA LEU A 49 -5.21 -5.30 -8.43
C LEU A 49 -3.87 -6.01 -8.28
N ASP A 50 -3.15 -6.17 -9.39
CA ASP A 50 -1.70 -6.35 -9.43
C ASP A 50 -0.99 -5.03 -9.77
N ALA A 51 0.34 -4.96 -9.58
CA ALA A 51 1.12 -3.76 -9.87
C ALA A 51 0.97 -3.29 -11.32
N LYS A 52 0.87 -4.24 -12.25
CA LYS A 52 0.67 -3.95 -13.68
C LYS A 52 -0.68 -3.32 -13.98
N ASP A 53 -1.64 -3.41 -13.05
CA ASP A 53 -3.01 -2.96 -13.22
C ASP A 53 -3.19 -1.47 -12.83
N ILE A 54 -2.15 -0.82 -12.30
CA ILE A 54 -2.16 0.63 -12.01
C ILE A 54 -1.18 1.41 -12.87
N GLU A 55 -1.38 2.71 -12.88
CA GLU A 55 -0.42 3.73 -13.31
C GLU A 55 -0.52 4.94 -12.37
N ARG A 56 0.13 6.06 -12.70
CA ARG A 56 -0.01 7.28 -11.89
C ARG A 56 -1.47 7.72 -11.90
N TYR A 57 -2.04 7.89 -10.71
CA TYR A 57 -3.41 8.39 -10.49
C TYR A 57 -4.56 7.50 -11.01
N ASN A 58 -4.28 6.41 -11.75
CA ASN A 58 -5.32 5.66 -12.45
C ASN A 58 -5.16 4.13 -12.32
N VAL A 59 -6.29 3.43 -12.49
CA VAL A 59 -6.38 1.97 -12.58
C VAL A 59 -6.68 1.60 -14.03
N LYS A 60 -5.85 0.74 -14.61
CA LYS A 60 -5.95 0.30 -16.01
C LYS A 60 -6.84 -0.91 -16.18
N LYS A 61 -6.80 -1.85 -15.23
CA LYS A 61 -7.58 -3.09 -15.26
C LYS A 61 -8.02 -3.44 -13.85
N ILE A 62 -9.22 -3.98 -13.73
CA ILE A 62 -9.74 -4.54 -12.48
C ILE A 62 -10.01 -6.02 -12.72
N ARG A 63 -9.65 -6.85 -11.74
CA ARG A 63 -10.09 -8.24 -11.65
C ARG A 63 -10.83 -8.47 -10.35
N TYR A 64 -11.40 -9.65 -10.20
CA TYR A 64 -12.15 -10.05 -9.02
C TYR A 64 -11.50 -11.26 -8.37
N LEU A 65 -11.13 -11.11 -7.11
CA LEU A 65 -10.54 -12.15 -6.28
C LEU A 65 -11.64 -12.91 -5.54
N GLU A 66 -11.53 -14.24 -5.54
CA GLU A 66 -12.28 -15.10 -4.64
C GLU A 66 -12.11 -14.65 -3.18
N TYR A 67 -13.20 -14.47 -2.43
CA TYR A 67 -13.08 -13.98 -1.06
C TYR A 67 -14.26 -14.40 -0.17
N ASN A 68 -14.01 -14.55 1.13
CA ASN A 68 -14.95 -15.14 2.10
C ASN A 68 -15.40 -16.56 1.71
N THR A 69 -14.47 -17.36 1.20
CA THR A 69 -14.69 -18.77 0.89
C THR A 69 -13.86 -19.64 1.83
N GLU A 70 -14.03 -20.96 1.76
CA GLU A 70 -13.17 -21.91 2.48
C GLU A 70 -11.67 -21.73 2.16
N ARG A 71 -11.34 -21.23 0.95
CA ARG A 71 -9.96 -21.03 0.52
C ARG A 71 -9.42 -19.66 0.95
N VAL A 72 -10.17 -18.59 0.69
CA VAL A 72 -9.67 -17.21 0.79
C VAL A 72 -10.38 -16.44 1.90
N PRO A 73 -9.66 -15.88 2.89
CA PRO A 73 -8.20 -15.70 2.94
C PRO A 73 -7.41 -16.81 3.66
N ASP A 74 -8.07 -17.77 4.30
CA ASP A 74 -7.47 -18.58 5.36
C ASP A 74 -6.41 -19.59 4.88
N LYS A 75 -6.55 -20.13 3.66
CA LYS A 75 -5.59 -21.08 3.07
C LYS A 75 -4.52 -20.40 2.21
N LEU A 76 -4.47 -19.07 2.16
CA LEU A 76 -3.43 -18.36 1.43
C LEU A 76 -2.07 -18.49 2.13
N ARG A 77 -0.99 -18.57 1.36
CA ARG A 77 0.39 -18.58 1.86
C ARG A 77 0.69 -17.38 2.75
N ARG A 78 0.16 -16.20 2.38
CA ARG A 78 0.26 -14.99 3.20
C ARG A 78 -1.02 -14.15 3.05
N PRO A 79 -2.03 -14.37 3.90
CA PRO A 79 -3.13 -13.42 4.00
C PRO A 79 -2.62 -12.12 4.64
N THR A 80 -3.35 -11.05 4.38
CA THR A 80 -3.23 -9.78 5.10
C THR A 80 -4.46 -9.60 5.98
N PHE A 81 -4.36 -8.76 7.01
CA PHE A 81 -5.48 -8.47 7.88
C PHE A 81 -6.52 -7.62 7.15
N ARG A 82 -7.80 -7.93 7.36
CA ARG A 82 -8.91 -7.36 6.56
C ARG A 82 -9.00 -5.85 6.67
N GLU A 83 -8.76 -5.32 7.86
CA GLU A 83 -8.88 -3.90 8.19
C GLU A 83 -7.93 -3.03 7.36
N LEU A 84 -6.82 -3.59 6.85
CA LEU A 84 -5.93 -2.90 5.91
C LEU A 84 -6.68 -2.41 4.66
N TYR A 85 -7.58 -3.24 4.13
CA TYR A 85 -8.28 -2.95 2.88
C TYR A 85 -9.47 -2.01 3.07
N GLU A 86 -9.97 -1.93 4.30
CA GLU A 86 -11.11 -1.09 4.65
C GLU A 86 -10.73 0.38 4.82
N GLN A 87 -9.42 0.69 4.89
CA GLN A 87 -8.91 2.06 4.96
C GLN A 87 -8.60 2.65 3.56
N PRO A 88 -8.73 3.98 3.41
CA PRO A 88 -8.12 4.72 2.31
C PRO A 88 -6.61 4.46 2.26
N LYS A 89 -6.06 4.25 1.06
CA LYS A 89 -4.65 3.87 0.92
C LYS A 89 -4.04 4.30 -0.40
N LEU A 90 -2.76 4.66 -0.34
CA LEU A 90 -1.93 4.76 -1.54
C LEU A 90 -1.48 3.36 -1.93
N MET A 91 -1.40 3.09 -3.23
CA MET A 91 -0.98 1.82 -3.81
C MET A 91 0.20 2.05 -4.74
N PHE A 92 1.25 1.23 -4.60
CA PHE A 92 2.55 1.42 -5.23
C PHE A 92 2.92 0.19 -6.05
N ASN A 93 3.51 0.43 -7.22
CA ASN A 93 4.21 -0.63 -7.96
C ASN A 93 5.53 -1.01 -7.26
N ARG A 94 6.03 -2.21 -7.58
CA ARG A 94 7.33 -2.72 -7.10
C ARG A 94 8.50 -2.55 -8.06
N LEU A 95 8.23 -2.22 -9.32
CA LEU A 95 9.20 -2.36 -10.41
C LEU A 95 9.17 -1.13 -11.32
N GLY A 96 10.34 -0.60 -11.66
CA GLY A 96 10.50 0.50 -12.61
C GLY A 96 10.21 1.87 -12.02
N ASN A 97 9.60 2.76 -12.81
CA ASN A 97 9.32 4.12 -12.34
C ASN A 97 8.20 4.10 -11.30
N LEU A 98 8.31 4.94 -10.27
CA LEU A 98 7.28 5.02 -9.24
C LEU A 98 5.94 5.45 -9.86
N GLN A 99 4.93 4.64 -9.58
CA GLN A 99 3.54 4.84 -9.95
C GLN A 99 2.71 4.66 -8.68
N VAL A 100 2.01 5.73 -8.30
CA VAL A 100 1.14 5.74 -7.12
C VAL A 100 -0.29 6.01 -7.54
N TYR A 101 -1.20 5.16 -7.07
CA TYR A 101 -2.64 5.31 -7.16
C TYR A 101 -3.23 5.52 -5.76
N PHE A 102 -4.28 6.32 -5.64
CA PHE A 102 -5.01 6.50 -4.38
C PHE A 102 -6.34 5.76 -4.43
N ASP A 103 -6.47 4.71 -3.63
CA ASP A 103 -7.73 4.02 -3.37
C ASP A 103 -8.45 4.71 -2.21
N GLU A 104 -9.33 5.65 -2.53
CA GLU A 104 -10.10 6.40 -1.54
C GLU A 104 -11.23 5.56 -0.94
N ASN A 105 -12.04 4.91 -1.81
CA ASN A 105 -13.30 4.27 -1.40
C ASN A 105 -13.53 2.87 -1.98
N THR A 106 -12.73 2.42 -2.95
CA THR A 106 -13.02 1.16 -3.66
C THR A 106 -12.60 -0.06 -2.87
N LYS A 107 -11.62 0.08 -1.97
CA LYS A 107 -11.16 -0.96 -1.03
C LYS A 107 -10.59 -2.18 -1.76
N TYR A 108 -9.75 -1.90 -2.76
CA TYR A 108 -9.09 -2.93 -3.57
C TYR A 108 -8.24 -3.86 -2.71
N LEU A 109 -8.41 -5.16 -2.93
CA LEU A 109 -7.42 -6.15 -2.55
C LEU A 109 -6.22 -6.05 -3.52
N HIS A 110 -5.02 -6.38 -3.05
CA HIS A 110 -3.83 -6.36 -3.92
C HIS A 110 -2.84 -7.48 -3.59
N SER A 111 -2.08 -7.90 -4.60
CA SER A 111 -1.00 -8.87 -4.43
C SER A 111 0.22 -8.29 -3.74
N ASP A 112 1.08 -9.22 -3.34
CA ASP A 112 2.48 -9.00 -3.05
C ASP A 112 3.29 -8.42 -4.22
N SER A 113 2.76 -8.25 -5.44
CA SER A 113 3.43 -7.45 -6.48
C SER A 113 3.40 -5.94 -6.20
N MET A 114 2.63 -5.50 -5.20
CA MET A 114 2.42 -4.10 -4.83
C MET A 114 2.74 -3.84 -3.36
N PHE A 115 2.79 -2.55 -3.02
CA PHE A 115 2.68 -2.08 -1.64
C PHE A 115 1.46 -1.20 -1.47
N SER A 116 1.02 -1.04 -0.22
CA SER A 116 0.05 -0.03 0.18
C SER A 116 0.58 0.81 1.34
N ALA A 117 0.13 2.06 1.41
CA ALA A 117 0.37 2.98 2.53
C ALA A 117 -0.97 3.44 3.10
N VAL A 118 -1.18 3.18 4.39
CA VAL A 118 -2.36 3.65 5.15
C VAL A 118 -1.87 4.61 6.23
N LEU A 119 -2.57 5.73 6.44
CA LEU A 119 -2.20 6.66 7.51
C LEU A 119 -2.34 5.98 8.87
N TRP A 120 -1.39 6.24 9.76
CA TRP A 120 -1.42 5.66 11.10
C TRP A 120 -2.71 5.99 11.86
N LYS A 121 -3.24 7.21 11.73
CA LYS A 121 -4.51 7.63 12.34
C LYS A 121 -5.70 6.76 11.94
N ASP A 122 -5.70 6.25 10.71
CA ASP A 122 -6.79 5.42 10.18
C ASP A 122 -6.66 3.96 10.65
N LEU A 123 -5.53 3.62 11.28
CA LEU A 123 -5.29 2.34 11.94
C LEU A 123 -5.50 2.39 13.46
N ASN A 124 -5.97 3.51 14.02
CA ASN A 124 -6.19 3.64 15.46
C ASN A 124 -7.16 2.54 15.97
N GLY A 125 -6.82 1.91 17.10
CA GLY A 125 -7.61 0.82 17.68
C GLY A 125 -7.45 -0.56 17.03
N ILE A 126 -6.85 -0.64 15.83
CA ILE A 126 -6.61 -1.92 15.17
C ILE A 126 -5.37 -2.61 15.78
N ASN A 127 -5.54 -3.83 16.27
CA ASN A 127 -4.46 -4.60 16.87
C ASN A 127 -4.04 -5.76 15.96
N ASN A 128 -2.89 -5.63 15.31
CA ASN A 128 -2.32 -6.68 14.46
C ASN A 128 -0.82 -6.87 14.70
N LYS A 129 -0.34 -8.12 14.65
CA LYS A 129 1.08 -8.45 14.81
C LYS A 129 1.97 -7.79 13.76
N SER A 130 1.50 -7.63 12.52
CA SER A 130 2.27 -6.98 11.45
C SER A 130 2.46 -5.48 11.72
N ILE A 131 1.46 -4.82 12.30
CA ILE A 131 1.54 -3.42 12.74
C ILE A 131 2.58 -3.29 13.86
N SER A 132 2.43 -4.07 14.94
CA SER A 132 3.36 -4.02 16.08
C SER A 132 4.81 -4.34 15.67
N ALA A 133 5.00 -5.30 14.77
CA ALA A 133 6.30 -5.63 14.22
C ALA A 133 6.89 -4.46 13.41
N SER A 134 6.07 -3.76 12.62
CA SER A 134 6.52 -2.59 11.85
C SER A 134 6.92 -1.42 12.75
N VAL A 135 6.14 -1.16 13.81
CA VAL A 135 6.48 -0.15 14.82
C VAL A 135 7.84 -0.46 15.43
N LYS A 136 8.06 -1.70 15.87
CA LYS A 136 9.31 -2.12 16.52
C LYS A 136 10.53 -2.08 15.60
N ARG A 137 10.38 -2.47 14.32
CA ARG A 137 11.52 -2.73 13.42
C ARG A 137 11.89 -1.56 12.52
N TYR A 138 10.90 -0.77 12.11
CA TYR A 138 11.07 0.14 10.97
C TYR A 138 10.65 1.58 11.25
N SER A 139 10.07 1.86 12.42
CA SER A 139 9.52 3.18 12.72
C SER A 139 10.47 3.99 13.59
N ARG A 140 10.54 5.30 13.33
CA ARG A 140 11.36 6.24 14.11
C ARG A 140 10.70 6.65 15.42
N PHE A 141 9.37 6.57 15.45
CA PHE A 141 8.53 7.02 16.55
C PHE A 141 7.63 5.90 17.05
N GLY A 142 7.10 6.06 18.26
CA GLY A 142 6.08 5.17 18.80
C GLY A 142 4.76 5.31 18.04
N ARG A 143 3.91 4.26 18.08
CA ARG A 143 2.61 4.23 17.39
C ARG A 143 1.76 5.47 17.69
N ASN A 144 1.61 5.84 18.95
CA ASN A 144 0.78 6.99 19.36
C ASN A 144 1.27 8.32 18.77
N GLU A 145 2.58 8.48 18.57
CA GLU A 145 3.16 9.68 17.98
C GLU A 145 2.93 9.70 16.47
N MET A 146 3.15 8.57 15.78
CA MET A 146 2.86 8.46 14.35
C MET A 146 1.36 8.65 14.03
N GLU A 147 0.47 8.15 14.90
CA GLU A 147 -0.97 8.41 14.81
C GLU A 147 -1.31 9.90 14.94
N LYS A 148 -0.56 10.67 15.75
CA LYS A 148 -0.72 12.13 15.82
C LYS A 148 -0.17 12.81 14.58
N LEU A 149 1.07 12.49 14.17
CA LEU A 149 1.73 13.07 12.99
C LEU A 149 0.90 12.84 11.72
N SER A 150 0.33 11.65 11.55
CA SER A 150 -0.49 11.31 10.38
C SER A 150 -1.80 12.09 10.27
N LYS A 151 -2.24 12.81 11.32
CA LYS A 151 -3.37 13.74 11.25
C LYS A 151 -3.01 15.06 10.56
N GLU A 152 -1.72 15.37 10.45
CA GLU A 152 -1.24 16.62 9.86
C GLU A 152 -1.12 16.55 8.33
N VAL A 153 -1.39 15.40 7.71
CA VAL A 153 -1.17 15.17 6.29
C VAL A 153 -2.37 14.53 5.60
N ASP A 154 -2.60 14.91 4.34
CA ASP A 154 -3.61 14.33 3.46
C ASP A 154 -2.98 13.30 2.49
N LEU A 155 -3.67 12.17 2.25
CA LEU A 155 -3.20 11.17 1.29
C LEU A 155 -3.13 11.71 -0.14
N LYS A 156 -4.01 12.63 -0.55
CA LYS A 156 -3.96 13.29 -1.87
C LYS A 156 -2.74 14.22 -1.98
N TYR A 157 -2.36 14.88 -0.89
CA TYR A 157 -1.10 15.63 -0.85
C TYR A 157 0.10 14.69 -1.04
N LEU A 158 0.14 13.58 -0.29
CA LEU A 158 1.19 12.57 -0.44
C LEU A 158 1.23 12.00 -1.87
N LEU A 159 0.07 11.72 -2.48
CA LEU A 159 -0.05 11.28 -3.86
C LEU A 159 0.65 12.23 -4.83
N GLY A 160 0.40 13.55 -4.69
CA GLY A 160 1.03 14.58 -5.52
C GLY A 160 2.55 14.65 -5.35
N ILE A 161 3.04 14.59 -4.11
CA ILE A 161 4.48 14.55 -3.83
C ILE A 161 5.10 13.29 -4.42
N LEU A 162 4.50 12.12 -4.21
CA LEU A 162 5.06 10.83 -4.60
C LEU A 162 5.07 10.60 -6.12
N ASN A 163 4.07 11.12 -6.84
CA ASN A 163 4.05 11.08 -8.31
C ASN A 163 4.84 12.23 -8.99
N SER A 164 5.45 13.13 -8.21
CA SER A 164 6.22 14.25 -8.75
C SER A 164 7.51 13.81 -9.46
N LYS A 165 7.99 14.66 -10.39
CA LYS A 165 9.30 14.47 -11.04
C LYS A 165 10.44 14.40 -10.03
N TYR A 166 10.36 15.18 -8.95
CA TYR A 166 11.38 15.20 -7.91
C TYR A 166 11.50 13.84 -7.20
N THR A 167 10.38 13.24 -6.79
CA THR A 167 10.39 11.90 -6.17
C THR A 167 10.93 10.84 -7.12
N SER A 168 10.63 10.95 -8.42
CA SER A 168 11.20 10.03 -9.42
C SER A 168 12.73 10.09 -9.47
N VAL A 169 13.32 11.29 -9.43
CA VAL A 169 14.78 11.47 -9.39
C VAL A 169 15.35 10.96 -8.08
N LEU A 170 14.71 11.29 -6.96
CA LEU A 170 15.15 10.85 -5.64
C LEU A 170 15.16 9.33 -5.51
N LEU A 171 14.09 8.66 -5.94
CA LEU A 171 14.01 7.20 -5.94
C LEU A 171 15.08 6.57 -6.84
N SER A 172 15.37 7.17 -7.98
CA SER A 172 16.45 6.70 -8.86
C SER A 172 17.80 6.72 -8.15
N ASN A 173 18.09 7.80 -7.41
CA ASN A 173 19.32 7.94 -6.65
C ASN A 173 19.38 6.95 -5.47
N LEU A 174 18.27 6.77 -4.75
CA LEU A 174 18.19 5.83 -3.62
C LEU A 174 18.41 4.37 -4.03
N ARG A 175 18.01 4.01 -5.26
CA ARG A 175 18.14 2.64 -5.78
C ARG A 175 19.51 2.33 -6.37
N GLY A 176 20.35 3.33 -6.65
CA GLY A 176 21.67 3.11 -7.25
C GLY A 176 21.64 2.33 -8.58
N GLY A 177 20.56 2.46 -9.36
CA GLY A 177 20.37 1.72 -10.62
C GLY A 177 19.54 0.44 -10.52
N ASP A 178 19.13 0.00 -9.33
CA ASP A 178 18.18 -1.11 -9.18
C ASP A 178 16.80 -0.74 -9.76
N TYR A 179 16.19 -1.72 -10.43
CA TYR A 179 14.85 -1.62 -10.97
C TYR A 179 13.77 -1.86 -9.91
N HIS A 180 14.10 -2.55 -8.82
CA HIS A 180 13.18 -2.87 -7.73
C HIS A 180 12.96 -1.68 -6.79
N ILE A 181 11.72 -1.55 -6.34
CA ILE A 181 11.29 -0.65 -5.29
C ILE A 181 11.05 -1.51 -4.05
N TYR A 182 11.85 -1.32 -3.01
CA TYR A 182 11.67 -1.99 -1.73
C TYR A 182 10.83 -1.14 -0.77
N PRO A 183 10.16 -1.74 0.23
CA PRO A 183 9.42 -1.00 1.25
C PRO A 183 10.27 0.08 1.94
N GLU A 184 11.55 -0.18 2.12
CA GLU A 184 12.48 0.75 2.76
C GLU A 184 12.70 2.02 1.93
N HIS A 185 12.79 1.89 0.60
CA HIS A 185 12.88 3.06 -0.28
C HIS A 185 11.66 3.97 -0.11
N LEU A 186 10.46 3.37 -0.09
CA LEU A 186 9.22 4.11 0.11
C LEU A 186 9.13 4.72 1.50
N ARG A 187 9.41 3.92 2.54
CA ARG A 187 9.31 4.34 3.94
C ARG A 187 10.19 5.54 4.24
N ASN A 188 11.40 5.57 3.67
CA ASN A 188 12.39 6.61 3.86
C ASN A 188 12.24 7.80 2.89
N MET A 189 11.17 7.85 2.08
CA MET A 189 10.90 9.01 1.23
C MET A 189 10.66 10.26 2.09
N PRO A 190 11.47 11.32 1.94
CA PRO A 190 11.28 12.56 2.67
C PRO A 190 10.01 13.27 2.19
N ILE A 191 9.17 13.66 3.14
CA ILE A 191 7.92 14.37 2.90
C ILE A 191 8.09 15.80 3.43
N PRO A 192 7.94 16.83 2.57
CA PRO A 192 7.96 18.22 3.01
C PRO A 192 6.83 18.50 3.99
N LYS A 193 7.14 19.17 5.10
CA LYS A 193 6.11 19.72 5.98
C LYS A 193 5.40 20.85 5.24
N ALA A 194 4.07 20.78 5.19
CA ALA A 194 3.25 21.75 4.50
C ALA A 194 2.04 22.12 5.36
N LEU A 195 1.79 23.42 5.50
CA LEU A 195 0.55 23.91 6.09
C LEU A 195 -0.63 23.46 5.23
N LYS A 196 -1.82 23.37 5.85
CA LYS A 196 -3.05 22.91 5.18
C LYS A 196 -3.30 23.62 3.85
N LEU A 197 -3.17 24.96 3.81
CA LEU A 197 -3.32 25.75 2.58
C LEU A 197 -2.35 25.33 1.46
N ILE A 198 -1.11 24.94 1.79
CA ILE A 198 -0.14 24.48 0.80
C ILE A 198 -0.49 23.07 0.33
N GLN A 199 -0.91 22.20 1.24
CA GLN A 199 -1.38 20.86 0.87
C GLN A 199 -2.56 20.95 -0.10
N ASP A 200 -3.54 21.81 0.20
CA ASP A 200 -4.73 21.99 -0.62
C ASP A 200 -4.39 22.49 -2.03
N LYS A 201 -3.39 23.39 -2.17
CA LYS A 201 -2.89 23.82 -3.49
C LYS A 201 -2.29 22.67 -4.30
N ILE A 202 -1.56 21.76 -3.67
CA ILE A 202 -0.99 20.59 -4.37
C ILE A 202 -2.10 19.60 -4.72
N ILE A 203 -3.06 19.37 -3.83
CA ILE A 203 -4.20 18.47 -4.07
C ILE A 203 -5.01 18.93 -5.29
N GLN A 204 -5.12 20.23 -5.55
CA GLN A 204 -5.80 20.75 -6.73
C GLN A 204 -5.05 20.47 -8.05
N LEU A 205 -3.77 20.09 -8.00
CA LEU A 205 -2.95 19.76 -9.18
C LEU A 205 -2.91 18.25 -9.48
N THR A 206 -3.48 17.42 -8.61
CA THR A 206 -3.47 15.96 -8.68
C THR A 206 -4.81 15.41 -9.09
#